data_AF-A0A0D3J170-F1
#
_entry.id   AF-A0A0D3J170-F1
#
_cell.length_a   1.000
_cell.length_b   1.000
_cell.length_c   1.000
_cell.angle_alpha   90.00
_cell.angle_beta   90.00
_cell.angle_gamma   90.00
#
_symmetry.space_group_name_H-M   'P 1'
#
loop_
_entity.id
_entity.type
_entity.pdbx_description
1 polymer ?
#
loop_
_entity_poly.entity_id
_entity_poly.type
_entity_poly.pdbx_seq_one_letter_code
_entity_poly.pdbx_strand_id
1 'polypeptide(L)'
;MGRTSALITIVAATHSHAFGSQPLAVAKEAIERIIADEDIVRMTAKLAHHPYLISAEEGRLSVEQQLCFAMEQYHMTRSLSQSIASLANQGGNSLDTDVSSAEFVLGPGDTLAATEAPTSEEALEESRINPQIDLFDYFFAGEVDASAELMVQLRALLGCNDVACLMRAVKNYKPVPGAQAYAEFVDKLASGGGRAEAAVAFAVCFPIWGGLVQRLSKSRMCAVDTAAEKNFLAHFSARLGDFLAEQQIESDHLEDFMATGESVAGTCAYGTDGFHATGQDDLVEMAAQVLMKADVPYTALLTSTKTLLEAETQFWDACYSLSRE
;
A
#
# COMPACT_ATOMS: atom_id res chain seq x y z
N MET A 1 30.98 35.11 54.08
CA MET A 1 31.21 35.38 52.65
C MET A 1 30.85 34.13 51.88
N GLY A 2 29.59 34.06 51.46
CA GLY A 2 28.91 32.82 51.03
C GLY A 2 28.95 32.61 49.52
N ARG A 3 29.19 31.35 49.13
CA ARG A 3 28.96 30.80 47.80
C ARG A 3 27.54 30.22 47.75
N THR A 4 26.77 30.60 46.74
CA THR A 4 25.56 29.87 46.26
C THR A 4 25.25 30.41 44.86
N SER A 5 25.57 29.67 43.80
CA SER A 5 24.69 28.68 43.14
C SER A 5 23.72 29.35 42.17
N ALA A 6 24.15 29.46 40.90
CA ALA A 6 23.30 29.77 39.76
C ALA A 6 22.90 28.43 39.11
N LEU A 7 21.65 28.02 39.32
CA LEU A 7 21.03 26.86 38.69
C LEU A 7 19.88 27.34 37.81
N ILE A 8 20.16 27.34 36.50
CA ILE A 8 19.33 26.82 35.42
C ILE A 8 17.82 26.89 35.68
N THR A 9 17.17 27.91 35.10
CA THR A 9 15.75 27.91 34.76
C THR A 9 15.66 28.03 33.25
N ILE A 10 15.57 26.89 32.55
CA ILE A 10 15.39 26.83 31.09
C ILE A 10 14.08 26.08 30.80
N VAL A 11 13.13 26.86 30.29
CA VAL A 11 12.10 26.52 29.29
C VAL A 11 11.11 25.41 29.65
N ALA A 12 9.99 25.83 30.26
CA ALA A 12 8.68 25.23 30.05
C ALA A 12 7.74 26.33 29.53
N ALA A 13 7.86 26.65 28.24
CA ALA A 13 6.91 27.52 27.54
C ALA A 13 6.02 26.66 26.65
N THR A 14 4.94 26.18 27.26
CA THR A 14 3.73 25.68 26.61
C THR A 14 3.30 26.65 25.51
N HIS A 15 3.52 26.29 24.25
CA HIS A 15 2.93 26.99 23.11
C HIS A 15 1.54 26.41 22.84
N SER A 16 0.54 26.98 23.51
CA SER A 16 -0.84 26.96 23.03
C SER A 16 -1.03 28.24 22.21
N HIS A 17 -0.83 28.14 20.90
CA HIS A 17 -1.19 29.18 19.95
C HIS A 17 -2.34 28.67 19.09
N ALA A 18 -3.46 29.39 19.15
CA ALA A 18 -4.62 29.15 18.29
C ALA A 18 -4.26 29.49 16.83
N PHE A 19 -4.22 28.46 15.98
CA PHE A 19 -3.92 28.57 14.54
C PHE A 19 -5.19 28.82 13.74
N GLY A 20 -5.46 30.07 13.38
CA GLY A 20 -6.41 30.41 12.32
C GLY A 20 -5.79 30.15 10.95
N SER A 21 -6.49 29.42 10.07
CA SER A 21 -6.15 29.17 8.65
C SER A 21 -4.85 28.41 8.31
N GLN A 22 -4.12 27.84 9.29
CA GLN A 22 -2.96 26.98 9.05
C GLN A 22 -3.03 25.48 9.45
N PRO A 23 -4.18 24.82 9.74
CA PRO A 23 -4.12 23.42 10.19
C PRO A 23 -3.66 22.42 9.12
N LEU A 24 -4.00 22.62 7.84
CA LEU A 24 -3.64 21.66 6.77
C LEU A 24 -2.14 21.67 6.47
N ALA A 25 -1.53 22.85 6.34
CA ALA A 25 -0.10 22.98 6.06
C ALA A 25 0.74 22.34 7.17
N VAL A 26 0.36 22.55 8.43
CA VAL A 26 1.03 21.94 9.60
C VAL A 26 0.88 20.41 9.59
N ALA A 27 -0.30 19.90 9.22
CA ALA A 27 -0.53 18.47 9.10
C ALA A 27 0.30 17.85 7.95
N LYS A 28 0.39 18.50 6.79
CA LYS A 28 1.26 18.08 5.67
C LYS A 28 2.73 18.08 6.08
N GLU A 29 3.21 19.15 6.70
CA GLU A 29 4.59 19.26 7.20
C GLU A 29 4.92 18.13 8.20
N ALA A 30 3.97 17.76 9.06
CA ALA A 30 4.17 16.63 9.98
C ALA A 30 4.33 15.29 9.24
N ILE A 31 3.54 15.04 8.18
CA ILE A 31 3.64 13.83 7.36
C ILE A 31 4.94 13.82 6.56
N GLU A 32 5.29 14.93 5.91
CA GLU A 32 6.55 15.10 5.18
C GLU A 32 7.77 14.87 6.09
N ARG A 33 7.70 15.34 7.34
CA ARG A 33 8.74 15.08 8.34
C ARG A 33 8.85 13.60 8.71
N ILE A 34 7.74 12.85 8.74
CA ILE A 34 7.76 11.40 8.94
C ILE A 34 8.38 10.71 7.72
N ILE A 35 8.01 11.12 6.50
CA ILE A 35 8.60 10.60 5.25
C ILE A 35 10.12 10.79 5.25
N ALA A 36 10.61 11.95 5.72
CA ALA A 36 12.01 12.29 5.81
C ALA A 36 12.73 11.74 7.07
N ASP A 37 12.04 11.03 7.97
CA ASP A 37 12.65 10.45 9.17
C ASP A 37 13.71 9.42 8.80
N GLU A 38 14.88 9.48 9.45
CA GLU A 38 16.04 8.64 9.11
C GLU A 38 15.73 7.14 9.16
N ASP A 39 14.92 6.72 10.12
CA ASP A 39 14.53 5.32 10.24
C ASP A 39 13.59 4.90 9.09
N ILE A 40 12.66 5.77 8.69
CA ILE A 40 11.75 5.52 7.57
C ILE A 40 12.56 5.38 6.27
N VAL A 41 13.47 6.32 5.99
CA VAL A 41 14.37 6.26 4.82
C VAL A 41 15.19 4.97 4.82
N ARG A 42 15.77 4.59 5.97
CA ARG A 42 16.55 3.36 6.10
C ARG A 42 15.70 2.10 5.86
N MET A 43 14.46 2.07 6.35
CA MET A 43 13.54 0.96 6.14
C MET A 43 13.10 0.85 4.68
N THR A 44 12.80 1.98 4.02
CA THR A 44 12.51 2.04 2.58
C THR A 44 13.69 1.52 1.77
N ALA A 45 14.92 1.93 2.09
CA ALA A 45 16.11 1.42 1.43
C ALA A 45 16.28 -0.09 1.62
N LYS A 46 15.97 -0.62 2.81
CA LYS A 46 15.99 -2.07 3.08
C LYS A 46 14.97 -2.81 2.22
N LEU A 47 13.73 -2.30 2.14
CA LEU A 47 12.67 -2.87 1.30
C LEU A 47 13.05 -2.86 -0.18
N ALA A 48 13.64 -1.76 -0.66
CA ALA A 48 14.11 -1.66 -2.04
C ALA A 48 15.22 -2.68 -2.38
N HIS A 49 16.00 -3.15 -1.40
CA HIS A 49 17.03 -4.17 -1.60
C HIS A 49 16.59 -5.55 -1.09
N HIS A 50 15.27 -5.77 -0.98
CA HIS A 50 14.75 -7.03 -0.48
C HIS A 50 15.11 -8.20 -1.42
N PRO A 51 15.56 -9.37 -0.91
CA PRO A 51 15.95 -10.52 -1.74
C PRO A 51 14.88 -11.03 -2.71
N TYR A 52 13.60 -10.86 -2.37
CA TYR A 52 12.48 -11.17 -3.27
C TYR A 52 12.54 -10.32 -4.55
N LEU A 53 12.68 -9.00 -4.41
CA LEU A 53 12.74 -8.06 -5.55
C LEU A 53 13.96 -8.32 -6.42
N ILE A 54 15.13 -8.50 -5.80
CA ILE A 54 16.37 -8.82 -6.53
C ILE A 54 16.21 -10.13 -7.32
N SER A 55 15.62 -11.16 -6.69
CA SER A 55 15.38 -12.43 -7.38
C SER A 55 14.34 -12.30 -8.48
N ALA A 56 13.36 -11.40 -8.35
CA ALA A 56 12.39 -11.11 -9.39
C ALA A 56 13.05 -10.46 -10.61
N GLU A 57 13.85 -9.42 -10.37
CA GLU A 57 14.62 -8.67 -11.38
C GLU A 57 15.58 -9.57 -12.16
N GLU A 58 16.20 -10.53 -11.47
CA GLU A 58 17.10 -11.51 -12.07
C GLU A 58 16.38 -12.72 -12.70
N GLY A 59 15.05 -12.80 -12.63
CA GLY A 59 14.27 -13.93 -13.16
C GLY A 59 14.53 -15.25 -12.41
N ARG A 60 14.87 -15.17 -11.13
CA ARG A 60 15.21 -16.30 -10.25
C ARG A 60 14.09 -16.68 -9.27
N LEU A 61 12.95 -15.98 -9.25
CA LEU A 61 11.83 -16.37 -8.41
C LEU A 61 11.21 -17.69 -8.88
N SER A 62 10.96 -18.59 -7.93
CA SER A 62 10.25 -19.83 -8.23
C SER A 62 8.74 -19.58 -8.39
N VAL A 63 8.04 -20.51 -9.04
CA VAL A 63 6.57 -20.46 -9.16
C VAL A 63 5.91 -20.50 -7.79
N GLU A 64 6.48 -21.25 -6.84
CA GLU A 64 5.99 -21.34 -5.46
C GLU A 64 6.09 -19.99 -4.73
N GLN A 65 7.17 -19.23 -4.94
CA GLN A 65 7.32 -17.89 -4.35
C GLN A 65 6.34 -16.88 -4.95
N GLN A 66 6.08 -16.98 -6.26
CA GLN A 66 5.08 -16.14 -6.94
C GLN A 66 3.67 -16.48 -6.48
N LEU A 67 3.35 -17.78 -6.39
CA LEU A 67 2.07 -18.26 -5.88
C LEU A 67 1.86 -17.87 -4.42
N CYS A 68 2.91 -17.97 -3.60
CA CYS A 68 2.86 -17.51 -2.22
C CYS A 68 2.54 -16.01 -2.14
N PHE A 69 3.27 -15.18 -2.89
CA PHE A 69 3.02 -13.74 -2.91
C PHE A 69 1.57 -13.42 -3.28
N ALA A 70 1.05 -14.01 -4.36
CA ALA A 70 -0.33 -13.76 -4.80
C ALA A 70 -1.37 -14.26 -3.78
N MET A 71 -1.14 -15.41 -3.13
CA MET A 71 -2.05 -15.94 -2.11
C MET A 71 -2.03 -15.09 -0.84
N GLU A 72 -0.85 -14.75 -0.34
CA GLU A 72 -0.72 -13.91 0.85
C GLU A 72 -1.30 -12.52 0.62
N GLN A 73 -1.01 -11.90 -0.53
CA GLN A 73 -1.58 -10.61 -0.89
C GLN A 73 -3.11 -10.68 -0.91
N TYR A 74 -3.70 -11.71 -1.52
CA TYR A 74 -5.15 -11.86 -1.57
C TYR A 74 -5.78 -11.94 -0.17
N HIS A 75 -5.22 -12.77 0.72
CA HIS A 75 -5.74 -12.92 2.09
C HIS A 75 -5.51 -11.68 2.95
N MET A 76 -4.36 -11.03 2.77
CA MET A 76 -4.02 -9.76 3.43
C MET A 76 -4.98 -8.65 2.99
N THR A 77 -5.13 -8.40 1.69
CA THR A 77 -6.04 -7.40 1.11
C THR A 77 -7.49 -7.64 1.56
N ARG A 78 -7.95 -8.89 1.60
CA ARG A 78 -9.29 -9.21 2.11
C ARG A 78 -9.45 -8.83 3.58
N SER A 79 -8.47 -9.13 4.42
CA SER A 79 -8.52 -8.78 5.86
C SER A 79 -8.40 -7.26 6.05
N LEU A 80 -7.53 -6.63 5.26
CA LEU A 80 -7.27 -5.20 5.27
C LEU A 80 -8.52 -4.39 4.89
N SER A 81 -9.28 -4.82 3.88
CA SER A 81 -10.51 -4.13 3.45
C SER A 81 -11.56 -4.04 4.57
N GLN A 82 -11.64 -5.02 5.47
CA GLN A 82 -12.53 -4.97 6.63
C GLN A 82 -12.10 -3.88 7.63
N SER A 83 -10.81 -3.80 7.91
CA SER A 83 -10.22 -2.78 8.78
C SER A 83 -10.36 -1.38 8.17
N ILE A 84 -10.16 -1.25 6.85
CA ILE A 84 -10.34 0.01 6.12
C ILE A 84 -11.80 0.45 6.15
N ALA A 85 -12.76 -0.46 5.94
CA ALA A 85 -14.18 -0.13 6.06
C ALA A 85 -14.55 0.33 7.48
N SER A 86 -13.96 -0.29 8.51
CA SER A 86 -14.11 0.17 9.89
C SER A 86 -13.55 1.58 10.10
N LEU A 87 -12.37 1.87 9.52
CA LEU A 87 -11.77 3.19 9.54
C LEU A 87 -12.65 4.22 8.82
N ALA A 88 -13.16 3.91 7.62
CA ALA A 88 -14.06 4.76 6.84
C ALA A 88 -15.29 5.19 7.66
N ASN A 89 -15.95 4.23 8.32
CA ASN A 89 -17.12 4.49 9.16
C ASN A 89 -16.84 5.42 10.36
N GLN A 90 -15.61 5.49 10.87
CA GLN A 90 -15.23 6.41 11.94
C GLN A 90 -15.14 7.87 11.48
N GLY A 91 -15.06 8.12 10.16
CA GLY A 91 -14.95 9.46 9.59
C GLY A 91 -16.23 10.30 9.71
N GLY A 92 -17.37 9.70 10.08
CA GLY A 92 -18.66 10.38 10.23
C GLY A 92 -19.34 10.77 8.90
N ASN A 93 -18.66 10.57 7.77
CA ASN A 93 -19.23 10.61 6.43
C ASN A 93 -19.69 9.21 6.05
N SER A 94 -20.77 8.71 6.66
CA SER A 94 -21.34 7.44 6.21
C SER A 94 -21.96 7.67 4.83
N LEU A 95 -21.24 7.33 3.77
CA LEU A 95 -21.91 6.69 2.64
C LEU A 95 -22.58 5.44 3.23
N ASP A 96 -23.84 5.21 2.90
CA ASP A 96 -24.64 4.06 3.37
C ASP A 96 -24.16 2.78 2.64
N THR A 97 -22.85 2.51 2.72
CA THR A 97 -22.20 1.40 2.03
C THR A 97 -22.40 0.15 2.87
N ASP A 98 -23.42 -0.63 2.54
CA ASP A 98 -23.71 -1.90 3.20
C ASP A 98 -22.58 -2.91 2.93
N VAL A 99 -21.59 -2.91 3.81
CA VAL A 99 -20.39 -3.76 3.77
C VAL A 99 -20.74 -5.25 3.92
N SER A 100 -21.96 -5.58 4.39
CA SER A 100 -22.42 -6.97 4.51
C SER A 100 -22.74 -7.61 3.16
N SER A 101 -23.02 -6.80 2.14
CA SER A 101 -23.26 -7.23 0.75
C SER A 101 -21.99 -7.47 -0.05
N ALA A 102 -20.83 -7.04 0.44
CA ALA A 102 -19.53 -7.30 -0.18
C ALA A 102 -19.01 -8.73 0.12
N GLU A 103 -19.88 -9.68 0.48
CA GLU A 103 -19.59 -11.07 0.15
C GLU A 103 -19.47 -11.14 -1.36
N PHE A 104 -18.23 -11.21 -1.86
CA PHE A 104 -17.89 -11.40 -3.27
C PHE A 104 -18.72 -12.59 -3.82
N VAL A 105 -19.88 -12.31 -4.42
CA VAL A 105 -20.81 -13.32 -4.94
C VAL A 105 -20.18 -13.89 -6.20
N LEU A 106 -19.27 -14.84 -6.02
CA LEU A 106 -18.85 -15.78 -7.07
C LEU A 106 -19.80 -16.97 -7.06
N GLY A 107 -21.08 -16.71 -7.29
CA GLY A 107 -22.08 -17.76 -7.48
C GLY A 107 -21.68 -18.66 -8.65
N PRO A 108 -21.88 -20.00 -8.57
CA PRO A 108 -21.59 -20.89 -9.68
C PRO A 108 -22.59 -20.65 -10.82
N GLY A 109 -22.23 -19.74 -11.73
CA GLY A 109 -23.05 -19.36 -12.88
C GLY A 109 -23.09 -17.86 -13.18
N ASP A 110 -22.64 -17.02 -12.26
CA ASP A 110 -22.63 -15.58 -12.48
C ASP A 110 -21.35 -15.17 -13.22
N THR A 111 -21.55 -14.45 -14.32
CA THR A 111 -20.50 -13.63 -14.93
C THR A 111 -20.09 -12.61 -13.87
N LEU A 112 -18.83 -12.13 -13.88
CA LEU A 112 -18.36 -10.99 -13.08
C LEU A 112 -19.22 -9.75 -13.38
N ALA A 113 -20.44 -9.70 -12.87
CA ALA A 113 -21.28 -8.53 -12.86
C ALA A 113 -20.97 -7.87 -11.52
N ALA A 114 -19.96 -7.01 -11.56
CA ALA A 114 -19.75 -6.04 -10.50
C ALA A 114 -21.09 -5.35 -10.25
N THR A 115 -21.63 -5.46 -9.04
CA THR A 115 -22.45 -4.36 -8.52
C THR A 115 -21.59 -3.12 -8.64
N GLU A 116 -22.04 -2.15 -9.45
CA GLU A 116 -21.31 -0.93 -9.80
C GLU A 116 -21.07 -0.08 -8.54
N ALA A 117 -20.05 -0.44 -7.76
CA ALA A 117 -19.33 0.54 -6.97
C ALA A 117 -18.63 1.47 -7.96
N PRO A 118 -18.56 2.79 -7.69
CA PRO A 118 -17.79 3.69 -8.53
C PRO A 118 -16.39 3.13 -8.66
N THR A 119 -15.93 2.98 -9.90
CA THR A 119 -14.56 2.54 -10.18
C THR A 119 -13.60 3.54 -9.52
N SER A 120 -12.41 3.09 -9.15
CA SER A 120 -11.40 3.96 -8.57
C SER A 120 -11.03 5.17 -9.44
N GLU A 121 -11.17 5.06 -10.77
CA GLU A 121 -11.01 6.18 -11.71
C GLU A 121 -12.17 7.16 -11.64
N GLU A 122 -13.42 6.67 -11.58
CA GLU A 122 -14.59 7.50 -11.33
C GLU A 122 -14.49 8.19 -9.98
N ALA A 123 -14.05 7.49 -8.93
CA ALA A 123 -13.77 8.07 -7.62
C ALA A 123 -12.64 9.12 -7.71
N LEU A 124 -11.61 8.95 -8.53
CA LEU A 124 -10.54 9.95 -8.66
C LEU A 124 -10.96 11.18 -9.46
N GLU A 125 -11.63 10.99 -10.59
CA GLU A 125 -12.19 12.07 -11.41
C GLU A 125 -13.24 12.82 -10.59
N GLU A 126 -14.09 12.10 -9.87
CA GLU A 126 -15.03 12.65 -8.91
C GLU A 126 -14.32 13.27 -7.71
N SER A 127 -13.14 12.82 -7.25
CA SER A 127 -12.37 13.48 -6.18
C SER A 127 -11.76 14.81 -6.61
N ARG A 128 -11.31 14.90 -7.88
CA ARG A 128 -10.82 16.14 -8.49
C ARG A 128 -11.95 17.14 -8.70
N ILE A 129 -13.18 16.63 -8.89
CA ILE A 129 -14.40 17.42 -9.09
C ILE A 129 -15.15 17.65 -7.76
N ASN A 130 -14.92 16.83 -6.74
CA ASN A 130 -15.63 16.76 -5.46
C ASN A 130 -14.63 16.47 -4.31
N PRO A 131 -14.23 17.50 -3.54
CA PRO A 131 -13.23 17.41 -2.47
C PRO A 131 -13.71 16.64 -1.21
N GLN A 132 -14.54 15.62 -1.39
CA GLN A 132 -15.24 14.90 -0.31
C GLN A 132 -14.94 13.41 -0.22
N ILE A 133 -14.18 12.82 -1.15
CA ILE A 133 -13.87 11.39 -1.06
C ILE A 133 -12.95 11.16 0.14
N ASP A 134 -13.43 10.32 1.05
CA ASP A 134 -12.70 9.95 2.24
C ASP A 134 -11.46 9.11 1.86
N LEU A 135 -10.33 9.35 2.53
CA LEU A 135 -9.11 8.58 2.30
C LEU A 135 -9.35 7.06 2.37
N PHE A 136 -10.17 6.61 3.32
CA PHE A 136 -10.41 5.19 3.52
C PHE A 136 -11.46 4.63 2.56
N ASP A 137 -12.39 5.45 2.07
CA ASP A 137 -13.26 5.03 0.95
C ASP A 137 -12.43 4.81 -0.32
N TYR A 138 -11.46 5.71 -0.58
CA TYR A 138 -10.50 5.57 -1.67
C TYR A 138 -9.69 4.26 -1.56
N PHE A 139 -9.09 3.99 -0.39
CA PHE A 139 -8.36 2.74 -0.19
C PHE A 139 -9.27 1.51 -0.27
N PHE A 140 -10.50 1.57 0.25
CA PHE A 140 -11.44 0.44 0.20
C PHE A 140 -11.76 0.04 -1.24
N ALA A 141 -12.04 1.03 -2.11
CA ALA A 141 -12.27 0.78 -3.53
C ALA A 141 -11.05 0.12 -4.18
N GLY A 142 -9.85 0.63 -3.89
CA GLY A 142 -8.60 0.05 -4.38
C GLY A 142 -8.38 -1.41 -3.95
N GLU A 143 -8.65 -1.75 -2.69
CA GLU A 143 -8.53 -3.14 -2.21
C GLU A 143 -9.52 -4.10 -2.88
N VAL A 144 -10.74 -3.63 -3.22
CA VAL A 144 -11.74 -4.43 -3.95
C VAL A 144 -11.26 -4.72 -5.37
N ASP A 145 -10.77 -3.70 -6.08
CA ASP A 145 -10.24 -3.84 -7.44
C ASP A 145 -9.02 -4.78 -7.45
N ALA A 146 -8.07 -4.55 -6.53
CA ALA A 146 -6.88 -5.37 -6.34
C ALA A 146 -7.21 -6.85 -6.09
N SER A 147 -8.22 -7.12 -5.26
CA SER A 147 -8.68 -8.49 -4.98
C SER A 147 -9.15 -9.21 -6.24
N ALA A 148 -9.85 -8.50 -7.13
CA ALA A 148 -10.33 -9.07 -8.38
C ALA A 148 -9.17 -9.44 -9.32
N GLU A 149 -8.19 -8.54 -9.47
CA GLU A 149 -6.99 -8.79 -10.29
C GLU A 149 -6.14 -9.95 -9.76
N LEU A 150 -5.96 -10.03 -8.44
CA LEU A 150 -5.27 -11.16 -7.78
C LEU A 150 -5.94 -12.50 -8.08
N MET A 151 -7.28 -12.54 -8.12
CA MET A 151 -8.00 -13.77 -8.44
C MET A 151 -7.73 -14.23 -9.89
N VAL A 152 -7.58 -13.31 -10.83
CA VAL A 152 -7.20 -13.64 -12.21
C VAL A 152 -5.77 -14.17 -12.26
N GLN A 153 -4.83 -13.52 -11.57
CA GLN A 153 -3.43 -13.97 -11.49
C GLN A 153 -3.32 -15.36 -10.84
N LEU A 154 -4.00 -15.57 -9.70
CA LEU A 154 -4.04 -16.86 -9.00
C LEU A 154 -4.60 -17.97 -9.87
N ARG A 155 -5.66 -17.69 -10.64
CA ARG A 155 -6.21 -18.66 -11.59
C ARG A 155 -5.16 -19.13 -12.59
N ALA A 156 -4.38 -18.20 -13.13
CA ALA A 156 -3.34 -18.50 -14.11
C ALA A 156 -2.18 -19.30 -13.48
N LEU A 157 -1.67 -18.87 -12.33
CA LEU A 157 -0.57 -19.54 -11.61
C LEU A 157 -0.95 -20.97 -11.18
N LEU A 158 -2.20 -21.18 -10.76
CA LEU A 158 -2.69 -22.50 -10.35
C LEU A 158 -3.12 -23.40 -11.52
N GLY A 159 -3.22 -22.86 -12.74
CA GLY A 159 -3.79 -23.58 -13.88
C GLY A 159 -5.25 -24.00 -13.66
N CYS A 160 -6.02 -23.23 -12.87
CA CYS A 160 -7.41 -23.55 -12.57
C CYS A 160 -8.32 -23.22 -13.77
N ASN A 161 -8.99 -24.23 -14.31
CA ASN A 161 -9.86 -24.08 -15.47
C ASN A 161 -11.23 -23.47 -15.13
N ASP A 162 -11.66 -23.57 -13.86
CA ASP A 162 -12.94 -23.06 -13.37
C ASP A 162 -12.82 -22.35 -12.01
N VAL A 163 -13.87 -21.62 -11.64
CA VAL A 163 -13.95 -20.86 -10.39
C VAL A 163 -13.97 -21.78 -9.16
N ALA A 164 -14.55 -22.97 -9.26
CA ALA A 164 -14.63 -23.89 -8.12
C ALA A 164 -13.25 -24.44 -7.71
N CYS A 165 -12.37 -24.69 -8.69
CA CYS A 165 -10.96 -25.01 -8.47
C CYS A 165 -10.25 -23.88 -7.74
N LEU A 166 -10.37 -22.65 -8.25
CA LEU A 166 -9.71 -21.47 -7.68
C LEU A 166 -10.17 -21.21 -6.24
N MET A 167 -11.49 -21.19 -6.02
CA MET A 167 -12.05 -20.94 -4.69
C MET A 167 -11.66 -22.02 -3.68
N ARG A 168 -11.52 -23.28 -4.13
CA ARG A 168 -11.02 -24.36 -3.27
C ARG A 168 -9.55 -24.14 -2.90
N ALA A 169 -8.71 -23.74 -3.84
CA ALA A 169 -7.31 -23.46 -3.59
C ALA A 169 -7.16 -22.30 -2.59
N VAL A 170 -7.84 -21.18 -2.85
CA VAL A 170 -7.84 -19.99 -1.98
C VAL A 170 -8.35 -20.34 -0.57
N LYS A 171 -9.44 -21.10 -0.47
CA LYS A 171 -10.02 -21.52 0.83
C LYS A 171 -9.10 -22.44 1.63
N ASN A 172 -8.35 -23.29 0.95
CA ASN A 172 -7.47 -24.27 1.60
C ASN A 172 -6.08 -23.69 1.90
N TYR A 173 -5.74 -22.54 1.32
CA TYR A 173 -4.52 -21.83 1.63
C TYR A 173 -4.53 -21.39 3.10
N LYS A 174 -3.38 -21.51 3.76
CA LYS A 174 -3.18 -21.11 5.16
C LYS A 174 -2.21 -19.95 5.17
N PRO A 175 -2.68 -18.72 5.37
CA PRO A 175 -1.80 -17.55 5.48
C PRO A 175 -0.74 -17.74 6.56
N VAL A 176 0.47 -17.27 6.29
CA VAL A 176 1.56 -17.31 7.25
C VAL A 176 1.52 -16.08 8.16
N PRO A 177 1.86 -16.21 9.46
CA PRO A 177 1.73 -15.10 10.40
C PRO A 177 2.46 -13.82 9.97
N GLY A 178 3.66 -13.93 9.39
CA GLY A 178 4.44 -12.76 8.96
C GLY A 178 3.77 -11.95 7.86
N ALA A 179 3.03 -12.60 6.97
CA ALA A 179 2.28 -11.93 5.90
C ALA A 179 0.97 -11.30 6.38
N GLN A 180 0.47 -11.69 7.56
CA GLN A 180 -0.77 -11.16 8.13
C GLN A 180 -0.53 -10.03 9.14
N ALA A 181 0.73 -9.78 9.53
CA ALA A 181 1.09 -8.74 10.50
C ALA A 181 0.61 -7.34 10.08
N TYR A 182 0.60 -7.04 8.77
CA TYR A 182 0.14 -5.76 8.24
C TYR A 182 -1.36 -5.57 8.53
N ALA A 183 -2.18 -6.53 8.09
CA ALA A 183 -3.63 -6.46 8.27
C ALA A 183 -4.03 -6.47 9.76
N GLU A 184 -3.36 -7.27 10.60
CA GLU A 184 -3.58 -7.30 12.05
C GLU A 184 -3.24 -5.95 12.70
N PHE A 185 -2.15 -5.30 12.28
CA PHE A 185 -1.81 -3.99 12.82
C PHE A 185 -2.82 -2.91 12.42
N VAL A 186 -3.31 -2.92 11.17
CA VAL A 186 -4.35 -1.99 10.73
C VAL A 186 -5.68 -2.26 11.45
N ASP A 187 -6.06 -3.53 11.68
CA ASP A 187 -7.24 -3.88 12.49
C ASP A 187 -7.13 -3.32 13.92
N LYS A 188 -5.94 -3.44 14.53
CA LYS A 188 -5.68 -2.84 15.84
C LYS A 188 -5.87 -1.32 15.84
N LEU A 189 -5.40 -0.62 14.81
CA LEU A 189 -5.63 0.83 14.67
C LEU A 189 -7.12 1.12 14.49
N ALA A 190 -7.80 0.40 13.60
CA ALA A 190 -9.22 0.55 13.36
C ALA A 190 -10.03 0.36 14.66
N SER A 191 -9.83 -0.75 15.36
CA SER A 191 -10.52 -1.06 16.61
C SER A 191 -10.17 -0.11 17.77
N GLY A 192 -8.98 0.50 17.73
CA GLY A 192 -8.50 1.44 18.74
C GLY A 192 -8.87 2.91 18.50
N GLY A 193 -9.56 3.23 17.39
CA GLY A 193 -9.82 4.61 16.99
C GLY A 193 -8.60 5.35 16.41
N GLY A 194 -7.56 4.61 16.02
CA GLY A 194 -6.29 5.10 15.47
C GLY A 194 -6.38 5.54 14.01
N ARG A 195 -7.44 6.28 13.65
CA ARG A 195 -7.74 6.65 12.27
C ARG A 195 -6.70 7.61 11.68
N ALA A 196 -6.21 8.56 12.47
CA ALA A 196 -5.16 9.48 12.01
C ALA A 196 -3.81 8.76 11.88
N GLU A 197 -3.48 7.88 12.81
CA GLU A 197 -2.29 7.01 12.72
C GLU A 197 -2.30 6.16 11.46
N ALA A 198 -3.44 5.51 11.15
CA ALA A 198 -3.60 4.70 9.94
C ALA A 198 -3.47 5.55 8.67
N ALA A 199 -4.11 6.73 8.64
CA ALA A 199 -4.06 7.64 7.49
C ALA A 199 -2.62 8.06 7.17
N VAL A 200 -1.86 8.47 8.20
CA VAL A 200 -0.46 8.87 8.04
C VAL A 200 0.40 7.67 7.64
N ALA A 201 0.22 6.51 8.30
CA ALA A 201 0.99 5.31 7.96
C ALA A 201 0.74 4.87 6.51
N PHE A 202 -0.50 4.95 6.02
CA PHE A 202 -0.84 4.64 4.63
C PHE A 202 -0.26 5.63 3.63
N ALA A 203 -0.32 6.93 3.91
CA ALA A 203 0.27 7.96 3.04
C ALA A 203 1.79 7.80 2.88
N VAL A 204 2.46 7.12 3.81
CA VAL A 204 3.90 6.78 3.70
C VAL A 204 4.12 5.42 3.06
N CYS A 205 3.39 4.39 3.50
CA CYS A 205 3.65 3.00 3.10
C CYS A 205 3.16 2.68 1.68
N PHE A 206 1.98 3.15 1.28
CA PHE A 206 1.44 2.87 -0.05
C PHE A 206 2.34 3.38 -1.17
N PRO A 207 2.92 4.59 -1.07
CA PRO A 207 3.88 5.01 -2.06
C PRO A 207 5.08 4.08 -2.17
N ILE A 208 5.71 3.74 -1.04
CA ILE A 208 6.84 2.80 -1.01
C ILE A 208 6.46 1.49 -1.70
N TRP A 209 5.36 0.88 -1.30
CA TRP A 209 4.84 -0.37 -1.86
C TRP A 209 4.61 -0.26 -3.38
N GLY A 210 3.99 0.81 -3.86
CA GLY A 210 3.74 1.03 -5.29
C GLY A 210 5.02 1.16 -6.11
N GLY A 211 6.07 1.76 -5.52
CA GLY A 211 7.41 1.78 -6.09
C GLY A 211 8.05 0.39 -6.20
N LEU A 212 7.87 -0.47 -5.18
CA LEU A 212 8.36 -1.86 -5.22
C LEU A 212 7.62 -2.66 -6.30
N VAL A 213 6.30 -2.53 -6.39
CA VAL A 213 5.50 -3.23 -7.38
C VAL A 213 5.75 -2.74 -8.81
N GLN A 214 6.09 -1.46 -8.99
CA GLN A 214 6.58 -0.97 -10.27
C GLN A 214 7.89 -1.64 -10.70
N ARG A 215 8.79 -1.92 -9.78
CA ARG A 215 10.01 -2.66 -10.12
C ARG A 215 9.70 -4.10 -10.49
N LEU A 216 8.78 -4.72 -9.75
CA LEU A 216 8.27 -6.05 -10.09
C LEU A 216 7.64 -6.08 -11.50
N SER A 217 6.85 -5.08 -11.88
CA SER A 217 6.21 -5.02 -13.20
C SER A 217 7.21 -4.93 -14.36
N LYS A 218 8.37 -4.31 -14.11
CA LYS A 218 9.48 -4.20 -15.06
C LYS A 218 10.36 -5.45 -15.10
N SER A 219 10.33 -6.25 -14.03
CA SER A 219 11.15 -7.47 -13.93
C SER A 219 10.55 -8.62 -14.74
N ARG A 220 11.39 -9.59 -15.14
CA ARG A 220 10.94 -10.83 -15.77
C ARG A 220 10.40 -11.80 -14.71
N MET A 221 9.48 -11.33 -13.86
CA MET A 221 8.93 -12.12 -12.75
C MET A 221 8.43 -13.48 -13.20
N CYS A 222 7.88 -13.58 -14.41
CA CYS A 222 7.13 -14.76 -14.77
C CYS A 222 7.71 -15.56 -15.94
N ALA A 223 7.83 -16.86 -15.72
CA ALA A 223 7.84 -17.85 -16.80
C ALA A 223 6.48 -17.91 -17.52
N VAL A 224 5.43 -17.38 -16.90
CA VAL A 224 4.07 -17.28 -17.43
C VAL A 224 3.73 -15.80 -17.64
N ASP A 225 4.17 -15.22 -18.74
CA ASP A 225 3.84 -13.83 -19.12
C ASP A 225 2.33 -13.69 -19.38
N THR A 226 1.54 -13.48 -18.32
CA THR A 226 0.08 -13.32 -18.43
C THR A 226 -0.30 -11.84 -18.39
N ALA A 227 -1.32 -11.49 -19.18
CA ALA A 227 -1.91 -10.16 -19.13
C ALA A 227 -2.42 -9.80 -17.71
N ALA A 228 -2.87 -10.79 -16.94
CA ALA A 228 -3.40 -10.59 -15.59
C ALA A 228 -2.35 -10.14 -14.59
N GLU A 229 -1.16 -10.75 -14.61
CA GLU A 229 -0.05 -10.32 -13.75
C GLU A 229 0.42 -8.91 -14.12
N LYS A 230 0.52 -8.63 -15.42
CA LYS A 230 0.82 -7.27 -15.91
C LYS A 230 -0.23 -6.28 -15.44
N ASN A 231 -1.51 -6.64 -15.44
CA ASN A 231 -2.59 -5.77 -14.97
C ASN A 231 -2.52 -5.52 -13.45
N PHE A 232 -2.36 -6.56 -12.63
CA PHE A 232 -2.20 -6.41 -11.19
C PHE A 232 -0.98 -5.54 -10.84
N LEU A 233 0.18 -5.81 -11.44
CA LEU A 233 1.37 -5.02 -11.17
C LEU A 233 1.24 -3.61 -11.77
N ALA A 234 0.54 -3.42 -12.89
CA ALA A 234 0.26 -2.11 -13.48
C ALA A 234 -0.68 -1.26 -12.61
N HIS A 235 -1.78 -1.85 -12.13
CA HIS A 235 -2.76 -1.26 -11.21
C HIS A 235 -2.04 -0.53 -10.08
N PHE A 236 -1.04 -1.20 -9.54
CA PHE A 236 -0.32 -0.79 -8.36
C PHE A 236 0.97 0.00 -8.61
N SER A 237 1.44 0.05 -9.86
CA SER A 237 2.68 0.73 -10.26
C SER A 237 2.46 2.05 -10.99
N ALA A 238 1.22 2.36 -11.34
CA ALA A 238 0.84 3.60 -11.98
C ALA A 238 1.06 4.77 -11.00
N ARG A 239 2.10 5.58 -11.24
CA ARG A 239 2.52 6.82 -10.54
C ARG A 239 3.25 6.70 -9.20
N LEU A 240 4.37 5.98 -9.21
CA LEU A 240 5.43 6.23 -8.21
C LEU A 240 6.86 6.26 -8.72
N GLY A 241 7.02 6.20 -10.05
CA GLY A 241 8.32 6.13 -10.69
C GLY A 241 9.22 7.35 -10.44
N ASP A 242 8.65 8.51 -10.11
CA ASP A 242 9.41 9.75 -10.00
C ASP A 242 10.02 9.94 -8.59
N PHE A 243 9.39 9.43 -7.52
CA PHE A 243 9.86 9.64 -6.14
C PHE A 243 11.11 8.81 -5.78
N LEU A 244 11.18 7.55 -6.22
CA LEU A 244 12.37 6.69 -5.97
C LEU A 244 13.56 7.06 -6.87
N ALA A 245 13.30 7.66 -8.04
CA ALA A 245 14.34 8.16 -8.93
C ALA A 245 14.99 9.45 -8.37
N GLU A 246 14.21 10.30 -7.69
CA GLU A 246 14.71 11.52 -7.04
C GLU A 246 15.48 11.27 -5.74
N GLN A 247 15.29 10.11 -5.09
CA GLN A 247 16.03 9.68 -3.89
C GLN A 247 17.38 8.98 -4.21
N GLN A 248 17.93 9.13 -5.42
CA GLN A 248 19.22 8.54 -5.80
C GLN A 248 20.32 8.86 -4.78
N ILE A 249 20.61 7.89 -3.90
CA ILE A 249 21.92 7.67 -3.32
C ILE A 249 22.84 7.40 -4.52
N GLU A 250 23.83 8.27 -4.72
CA GLU A 250 24.88 8.10 -5.74
C GLU A 250 25.46 6.68 -5.64
N SER A 251 25.02 5.83 -6.55
CA SER A 251 25.60 4.53 -6.83
C SER A 251 26.28 4.65 -8.19
N ASP A 252 27.45 5.28 -8.20
CA ASP A 252 28.42 5.09 -9.26
C ASP A 252 28.55 3.57 -9.49
N HIS A 253 28.14 3.07 -10.67
CA HIS A 253 28.43 1.76 -11.30
C HIS A 253 27.29 1.11 -12.11
N LEU A 254 26.16 1.77 -12.38
CA LEU A 254 25.07 1.18 -13.21
C LEU A 254 25.12 1.52 -14.71
N GLU A 255 26.12 2.24 -15.20
CA GLU A 255 26.18 2.68 -16.62
C GLU A 255 26.72 1.61 -17.59
N ASP A 256 27.37 0.55 -17.10
CA ASP A 256 27.96 -0.48 -17.97
C ASP A 256 26.97 -1.57 -18.43
N PHE A 257 25.76 -1.64 -17.85
CA PHE A 257 24.79 -2.71 -18.17
C PHE A 257 23.78 -2.34 -19.27
N MET A 258 23.61 -1.05 -19.60
CA MET A 258 22.60 -0.60 -20.57
C MET A 258 23.10 -0.51 -22.03
N ALA A 259 24.34 -0.91 -22.33
CA ALA A 259 24.97 -0.57 -23.60
C ALA A 259 24.71 -1.52 -24.80
N THR A 260 23.97 -2.63 -24.68
CA THR A 260 23.72 -3.48 -25.88
C THR A 260 22.38 -4.22 -25.86
N GLY A 261 21.51 -3.93 -26.84
CA GLY A 261 20.74 -4.97 -27.53
C GLY A 261 19.24 -4.71 -27.72
N GLU A 262 18.89 -4.34 -28.95
CA GLU A 262 17.57 -4.09 -29.53
C GLU A 262 16.41 -5.08 -29.24
N SER A 263 15.22 -4.48 -29.04
CA SER A 263 13.87 -4.70 -29.65
C SER A 263 13.23 -6.10 -29.74
N VAL A 264 11.94 -6.22 -29.35
CA VAL A 264 10.77 -6.35 -30.26
C VAL A 264 9.44 -6.53 -29.49
N ALA A 265 8.50 -5.64 -29.82
CA ALA A 265 7.02 -5.75 -29.91
C ALA A 265 6.11 -6.06 -28.70
N GLY A 266 5.06 -5.23 -28.61
CA GLY A 266 3.73 -5.67 -28.18
C GLY A 266 3.02 -4.68 -27.25
N THR A 267 2.68 -3.48 -27.72
CA THR A 267 1.70 -2.62 -27.03
C THR A 267 0.35 -3.33 -27.01
N CYS A 268 0.05 -4.01 -25.90
CA CYS A 268 -1.27 -4.55 -25.61
C CYS A 268 -2.15 -3.37 -25.18
N ALA A 269 -2.95 -2.86 -26.11
CA ALA A 269 -3.98 -1.88 -25.84
C ALA A 269 -5.21 -2.60 -25.26
N TYR A 270 -5.17 -2.90 -23.96
CA TYR A 270 -6.37 -3.03 -23.14
C TYR A 270 -6.28 -1.93 -22.09
N GLY A 271 -7.31 -1.10 -22.02
CA GLY A 271 -7.36 0.10 -21.17
C GLY A 271 -7.03 -0.25 -19.73
N THR A 272 -5.94 0.34 -19.24
CA THR A 272 -5.51 0.33 -17.83
C THR A 272 -6.21 1.47 -17.09
N ASP A 273 -7.49 1.70 -17.39
CA ASP A 273 -8.24 2.86 -16.92
C ASP A 273 -8.67 2.67 -15.43
N GLY A 274 -8.62 1.45 -14.89
CA GLY A 274 -8.94 1.16 -13.48
C GLY A 274 -7.73 1.25 -12.53
N PHE A 275 -7.80 2.19 -11.58
CA PHE A 275 -6.84 2.49 -10.51
C PHE A 275 -5.43 2.86 -10.99
N HIS A 276 -5.14 4.15 -10.90
CA HIS A 276 -3.77 4.62 -10.83
C HIS A 276 -3.46 4.86 -9.36
N ALA A 277 -2.36 4.33 -8.84
CA ALA A 277 -1.88 4.77 -7.53
C ALA A 277 -1.85 6.30 -7.57
N THR A 278 -2.63 6.93 -6.71
CA THR A 278 -2.66 8.39 -6.54
C THR A 278 -1.24 8.92 -6.42
N GLY A 279 -1.02 10.13 -6.95
CA GLY A 279 0.26 10.79 -6.71
C GLY A 279 0.48 10.89 -5.20
N GLN A 280 1.73 10.72 -4.75
CA GLN A 280 2.06 10.82 -3.33
C GLN A 280 1.54 12.11 -2.69
N ASP A 281 1.55 13.22 -3.44
CA ASP A 281 1.00 14.50 -3.00
C ASP A 281 -0.49 14.44 -2.66
N ASP A 282 -1.28 13.67 -3.43
CA ASP A 282 -2.72 13.50 -3.21
C ASP A 282 -2.97 12.71 -1.90
N LEU A 283 -2.19 11.65 -1.65
CA LEU A 283 -2.28 10.86 -0.43
C LEU A 283 -1.87 11.64 0.82
N VAL A 284 -0.79 12.44 0.73
CA VAL A 284 -0.37 13.32 1.83
C VAL A 284 -1.45 14.33 2.15
N GLU A 285 -2.10 14.91 1.12
CA GLU A 285 -3.19 15.86 1.32
C GLU A 285 -4.41 15.22 2.00
N MET A 286 -4.88 14.08 1.50
CA MET A 286 -6.00 13.35 2.08
C MET A 286 -5.70 12.91 3.53
N ALA A 287 -4.50 12.40 3.81
CA ALA A 287 -4.10 12.04 5.18
C ALA A 287 -3.97 13.24 6.10
N ALA A 288 -3.48 14.38 5.60
CA ALA A 288 -3.43 15.62 6.36
C ALA A 288 -4.83 16.12 6.76
N GLN A 289 -5.84 15.96 5.89
CA GLN A 289 -7.23 16.29 6.22
C GLN A 289 -7.80 15.40 7.34
N VAL A 290 -7.42 14.11 7.38
CA VAL A 290 -7.77 13.21 8.50
C VAL A 290 -7.07 13.67 9.78
N LEU A 291 -5.77 13.95 9.70
CA LEU A 291 -4.95 14.34 10.85
C LEU A 291 -5.41 15.67 11.48
N MET A 292 -5.86 16.64 10.69
CA MET A 292 -6.38 17.94 11.19
C MET A 292 -7.53 17.81 12.19
N LYS A 293 -8.28 16.70 12.14
CA LYS A 293 -9.44 16.44 13.00
C LYS A 293 -9.09 15.66 14.27
N ALA A 294 -7.82 15.27 14.43
CA ALA A 294 -7.37 14.39 15.49
C ALA A 294 -6.32 15.06 16.38
N ASP A 295 -6.34 14.74 17.68
CA ASP A 295 -5.33 15.17 18.64
C ASP A 295 -4.37 14.01 18.92
N VAL A 296 -3.53 13.69 17.94
CA VAL A 296 -2.59 12.56 17.99
C VAL A 296 -1.15 13.09 18.07
N PRO A 297 -0.35 12.65 19.06
CA PRO A 297 1.03 13.11 19.17
C PRO A 297 1.88 12.59 18.01
N TYR A 298 2.79 13.42 17.52
CA TYR A 298 3.73 13.08 16.44
C TYR A 298 4.44 11.73 16.65
N THR A 299 4.81 11.41 17.90
CA THR A 299 5.46 10.13 18.24
C THR A 299 4.57 8.92 17.95
N ALA A 300 3.25 9.01 18.14
CA ALA A 300 2.33 7.92 17.82
C ALA A 300 2.18 7.71 16.30
N LEU A 301 2.14 8.81 15.53
CA LEU A 301 2.14 8.76 14.06
C LEU A 301 3.41 8.08 13.53
N LEU A 302 4.58 8.51 14.03
CA LEU A 302 5.87 7.94 13.63
C LEU A 302 6.00 6.47 14.02
N THR A 303 5.62 6.11 15.26
CA THR A 303 5.64 4.71 15.70
C THR A 303 4.74 3.84 14.83
N SER A 304 3.51 4.29 14.53
CA SER A 304 2.58 3.51 13.72
C SER A 304 3.08 3.31 12.29
N THR A 305 3.69 4.35 11.71
CA THR A 305 4.30 4.26 10.38
C THR A 305 5.46 3.27 10.35
N LYS A 306 6.34 3.29 11.36
CA LYS A 306 7.44 2.32 11.50
C LYS A 306 6.90 0.90 11.63
N THR A 307 5.91 0.68 12.51
CA THR A 307 5.31 -0.64 12.69
C THR A 307 4.70 -1.18 11.39
N LEU A 308 4.04 -0.33 10.61
CA LEU A 308 3.46 -0.75 9.33
C LEU A 308 4.55 -1.13 8.30
N LEU A 309 5.66 -0.38 8.20
CA LEU A 309 6.80 -0.75 7.33
C LEU A 309 7.56 -1.98 7.82
N GLU A 310 7.59 -2.25 9.13
CA GLU A 310 8.13 -3.49 9.67
C GLU A 310 7.25 -4.68 9.26
N ALA A 311 5.93 -4.53 9.31
CA ALA A 311 5.00 -5.54 8.85
C ALA A 311 5.11 -5.77 7.34
N GLU A 312 5.31 -4.72 6.56
CA GLU A 312 5.62 -4.81 5.12
C GLU A 312 6.87 -5.67 4.88
N THR A 313 7.96 -5.43 5.64
CA THR A 313 9.18 -6.24 5.54
C THR A 313 8.90 -7.72 5.86
N GLN A 314 8.09 -7.99 6.88
CA GLN A 314 7.72 -9.37 7.25
C GLN A 314 6.91 -10.07 6.16
N PHE A 315 6.05 -9.34 5.45
CA PHE A 315 5.32 -9.87 4.30
C PHE A 315 6.27 -10.34 3.18
N TRP A 316 7.25 -9.51 2.81
CA TRP A 316 8.24 -9.90 1.80
C TRP A 316 9.13 -11.06 2.25
N ASP A 317 9.57 -11.04 3.52
CA ASP A 317 10.37 -12.12 4.12
C ASP A 317 9.59 -13.44 4.09
N ALA A 318 8.30 -13.41 4.44
CA ALA A 318 7.40 -14.56 4.40
C ALA A 318 7.27 -15.15 2.99
N CYS A 319 7.01 -14.29 2.00
CA CYS A 319 6.87 -14.73 0.60
C CYS A 319 8.16 -15.32 0.03
N TYR A 320 9.32 -14.80 0.45
CA TYR A 320 10.61 -15.27 -0.04
C TYR A 320 11.09 -16.56 0.65
N SER A 321 10.82 -16.73 1.95
CA SER A 321 11.39 -17.80 2.78
C SER A 321 10.78 -19.19 2.51
N LEU A 322 9.56 -19.25 1.97
CA LEU A 322 8.83 -20.51 1.74
C LEU A 322 9.47 -21.46 0.72
N SER A 323 10.55 -21.07 0.04
CA SER A 323 11.28 -21.94 -0.90
C SER A 323 12.49 -22.67 -0.29
N ARG A 324 12.74 -22.55 1.02
CA ARG A 324 13.94 -23.11 1.69
C ARG A 324 13.69 -24.30 2.59
N GLU A 325 12.45 -24.75 2.72
CA GLU A 325 12.06 -25.97 3.46
C GLU A 325 11.66 -27.09 2.49
#